data_AF-A0A7S3T2R9-F1
#
_entry.id   AF-A0A7S3T2R9-F1
#
_cell.length_a   1.000
_cell.length_b   1.000
_cell.length_c   1.000
_cell.angle_alpha   90.00
_cell.angle_beta   90.00
_cell.angle_gamma   90.00
#
_symmetry.space_group_name_H-M   'P 1'
#
loop_
_entity.id
_entity.type
_entity.pdbx_description
1 polymer ?
#
loop_
_entity_poly.entity_id
_entity_poly.type
_entity_poly.pdbx_seq_one_letter_code
_entity_poly.pdbx_strand_id
1 'polypeptide(L)'
;VPSACCLAIGDGANDVAMIQAGHIGVGIIGKEGMQAVNNSDFAIGKFRFLRNLLLVHGRYNYRRYATFAYYMFYKNVANVMVMFIYSLLALASGGRLFITVYIETYNLAYTALPIVLYGIADQ
;
A
#
# COMPACT_ATOMS: atom_id res chain seq x y z
N VAL A 1 -18.62 9.82 -7.35
CA VAL A 1 -17.14 9.67 -7.27
C VAL A 1 -16.64 9.41 -8.67
N PRO A 2 -15.64 10.15 -9.19
CA PRO A 2 -15.13 9.92 -10.54
C PRO A 2 -14.60 8.49 -10.69
N SER A 3 -14.88 7.84 -11.83
CA SER A 3 -14.48 6.45 -12.08
C SER A 3 -12.98 6.27 -12.34
N ALA A 4 -12.29 7.36 -12.66
CA ALA A 4 -10.84 7.41 -12.87
C ALA A 4 -10.14 7.96 -11.63
N CYS A 5 -8.91 7.51 -11.35
CA CYS A 5 -8.07 8.13 -10.33
C CYS A 5 -7.75 9.57 -10.75
N CYS A 6 -8.05 10.52 -9.87
CA CYS A 6 -7.96 11.96 -10.14
C CYS A 6 -7.02 12.59 -9.14
N LEU A 7 -6.02 13.31 -9.64
CA LEU A 7 -5.12 14.12 -8.84
C LEU A 7 -5.52 15.59 -8.97
N ALA A 8 -5.74 16.25 -7.84
CA ALA A 8 -6.00 17.68 -7.76
C ALA A 8 -4.78 18.40 -7.21
N ILE A 9 -4.39 19.52 -7.82
CA ILE A 9 -3.23 20.31 -7.42
C ILE A 9 -3.60 21.79 -7.30
N GLY A 10 -3.12 22.45 -6.25
CA GLY A 10 -3.38 23.88 -6.03
C GLY A 10 -2.39 24.52 -5.05
N ASP A 11 -2.41 25.84 -4.96
CA ASP A 11 -1.49 26.64 -4.14
C ASP A 11 -2.21 27.61 -3.20
N GLY A 12 -3.48 27.91 -3.47
CA GLY A 12 -4.28 28.89 -2.72
C GLY A 12 -5.43 28.30 -1.91
N ALA A 13 -6.04 29.14 -1.07
CA ALA A 13 -7.25 28.78 -0.31
C ALA A 13 -8.44 28.41 -1.20
N ASN A 14 -8.51 28.97 -2.41
CA ASN A 14 -9.56 28.71 -3.39
C ASN A 14 -9.52 27.28 -3.94
N ASP A 15 -8.35 26.64 -3.91
CA ASP A 15 -8.17 25.29 -4.45
C ASP A 15 -8.51 24.20 -3.44
N VAL A 16 -8.73 24.54 -2.17
CA VAL A 16 -8.95 23.57 -1.09
C VAL A 16 -10.13 22.64 -1.41
N ALA A 17 -11.23 23.19 -1.91
CA ALA A 17 -12.41 22.39 -2.27
C ALA A 17 -12.10 21.41 -3.42
N MET A 18 -11.28 21.82 -4.39
CA MET A 18 -10.85 20.95 -5.49
C MET A 18 -9.87 19.87 -5.01
N ILE A 19 -8.90 20.24 -4.17
CA ILE A 19 -7.90 19.33 -3.59
C ILE A 19 -8.59 18.22 -2.79
N GLN A 20 -9.57 18.57 -1.96
CA GLN A 20 -10.33 17.62 -1.15
C GLN A 20 -11.30 16.75 -1.96
N ALA A 21 -11.76 17.23 -3.12
CA ALA A 21 -12.61 16.46 -4.02
C ALA A 21 -11.83 15.44 -4.87
N GLY A 22 -10.51 15.65 -5.03
CA GLY A 22 -9.62 14.72 -5.72
C GLY A 22 -9.39 13.43 -4.92
N HIS A 23 -8.99 12.36 -5.62
CA HIS A 23 -8.56 11.12 -4.95
C HIS A 23 -7.18 11.28 -4.29
N ILE A 24 -6.35 12.16 -4.87
CA ILE A 24 -5.03 12.52 -4.34
C ILE A 24 -4.92 14.05 -4.45
N GLY A 25 -4.72 14.70 -3.31
CA GLY A 25 -4.52 16.15 -3.21
C GLY A 25 -3.04 16.53 -3.13
N VAL A 26 -2.59 17.46 -3.97
CA VAL A 26 -1.22 18.00 -3.95
C VAL A 26 -1.24 19.51 -3.73
N GLY A 27 -0.67 19.96 -2.63
CA GLY A 27 -0.50 21.39 -2.34
C GLY A 27 0.86 21.89 -2.80
N ILE A 28 0.90 23.03 -3.49
CA ILE A 28 2.14 23.74 -3.80
C ILE A 28 2.39 24.79 -2.71
N ILE A 29 3.60 24.79 -2.14
CA ILE A 29 4.00 25.79 -1.14
C ILE A 29 4.23 27.13 -1.86
N GLY A 30 3.21 27.97 -1.83
CA GLY A 30 3.21 29.32 -2.41
C GLY A 30 3.46 30.43 -1.37
N LYS A 31 3.42 31.68 -1.84
CA LYS A 31 3.47 32.87 -0.98
C LYS A 31 2.09 33.31 -0.47
N GLU A 32 1.02 32.76 -1.03
CA GLU A 32 -0.37 33.16 -0.76
C GLU A 32 -0.95 32.52 0.51
N GLY A 33 -0.18 31.65 1.17
CA GLY A 33 -0.55 30.99 2.42
C GLY A 33 -0.33 29.49 2.36
N MET A 34 -0.53 28.81 3.49
CA MET A 34 -0.34 27.36 3.62
C MET A 34 -1.65 26.58 3.57
N GLN A 35 -2.77 27.21 3.17
CA GLN A 35 -4.09 26.57 3.23
C GLN A 35 -4.23 25.39 2.27
N ALA A 36 -3.79 25.53 1.01
CA ALA A 36 -3.78 24.43 0.05
C ALA A 36 -2.91 23.25 0.55
N VAL A 37 -1.74 23.58 1.09
CA VAL A 37 -0.76 22.60 1.61
C VAL A 37 -1.33 21.83 2.80
N ASN A 38 -1.91 22.52 3.77
CA ASN A 38 -2.46 21.92 4.99
C ASN A 38 -3.67 21.02 4.71
N ASN A 39 -4.37 21.22 3.59
CA ASN A 39 -5.53 20.44 3.18
C ASN A 39 -5.21 19.45 2.04
N SER A 40 -3.92 19.20 1.77
CA SER A 40 -3.45 18.27 0.72
C SER A 40 -2.78 17.04 1.31
N ASP A 41 -2.76 15.93 0.58
CA ASP A 41 -2.05 14.70 0.97
C ASP A 41 -0.53 14.85 0.81
N PHE A 42 -0.10 15.59 -0.21
CA PHE A 42 1.31 15.85 -0.50
C PHE A 42 1.60 17.34 -0.67
N ALA A 43 2.63 17.81 0.02
CA ALA A 43 3.15 19.17 -0.14
C ALA A 43 4.39 19.17 -1.04
N ILE A 44 4.38 19.95 -2.13
CA ILE A 44 5.55 20.14 -3.00
C ILE A 44 5.93 21.61 -3.09
N GLY A 45 7.23 21.92 -3.20
CA GLY A 45 7.68 23.31 -3.26
C GLY A 45 7.43 24.00 -4.61
N LYS A 46 7.40 23.25 -5.72
CA LYS A 46 7.23 23.76 -7.08
C LYS A 46 6.57 22.71 -7.96
N PHE A 47 5.79 23.15 -8.95
CA PHE A 47 5.10 22.26 -9.89
C PHE A 47 6.03 21.24 -10.58
N ARG A 48 7.27 21.61 -10.89
CA ARG A 48 8.25 20.69 -11.51
C ARG A 48 8.50 19.39 -10.74
N PHE A 49 8.29 19.39 -9.41
CA PHE A 49 8.49 18.20 -8.59
C PHE A 49 7.35 17.19 -8.71
N LEU A 50 6.20 17.60 -9.24
CA LEU A 50 5.06 16.71 -9.53
C LEU A 50 5.47 15.56 -10.47
N ARG A 51 6.35 15.84 -11.44
CA ARG A 51 6.88 14.81 -12.35
C ARG A 51 7.54 13.68 -11.59
N ASN A 52 8.42 13.99 -10.63
CA ASN A 52 9.14 12.97 -9.86
C ASN A 52 8.22 12.28 -8.86
N LEU A 53 7.27 13.01 -8.25
CA LEU A 53 6.26 12.43 -7.37
C LEU A 53 5.45 11.35 -8.10
N LEU A 54 4.97 11.63 -9.32
CA LEU A 54 4.13 10.70 -10.06
C LEU A 54 4.91 9.59 -10.75
N LEU A 55 5.92 9.95 -11.54
CA LEU A 55 6.56 8.99 -12.45
C LEU A 55 7.57 8.08 -11.75
N VAL A 56 8.19 8.54 -10.66
CA VAL A 56 9.15 7.75 -9.88
C VAL A 56 8.42 7.15 -8.68
N HIS A 57 8.00 7.99 -7.73
CA HIS A 57 7.45 7.49 -6.46
C HIS A 57 6.08 6.82 -6.66
N GLY A 58 5.20 7.40 -7.48
CA GLY A 58 3.89 6.81 -7.78
C GLY A 58 4.01 5.43 -8.43
N ARG A 59 4.87 5.29 -9.45
CA ARG A 59 5.12 4.00 -10.12
C ARG A 59 5.74 2.97 -9.18
N TYR A 60 6.74 3.35 -8.39
CA TYR A 60 7.41 2.43 -7.46
C TYR A 60 6.45 1.97 -6.36
N ASN A 61 5.70 2.90 -5.75
CA ASN A 61 4.73 2.56 -4.71
C ASN A 61 3.62 1.65 -5.25
N TYR A 62 3.12 1.91 -6.47
CA TYR A 62 2.13 1.03 -7.10
C TYR A 62 2.67 -0.39 -7.29
N ARG A 63 3.87 -0.54 -7.85
CA ARG A 63 4.50 -1.85 -8.07
C ARG A 63 4.76 -2.60 -6.77
N ARG A 64 5.34 -1.92 -5.78
CA ARG A 64 5.61 -2.46 -4.44
C ARG A 64 4.33 -2.96 -3.76
N TYR A 65 3.26 -2.16 -3.80
CA TYR A 65 1.99 -2.53 -3.20
C TYR A 65 1.32 -3.70 -3.93
N ALA A 66 1.35 -3.71 -5.26
CA ALA A 66 0.82 -4.82 -6.05
C ALA A 66 1.54 -6.14 -5.72
N THR A 67 2.88 -6.15 -5.73
CA THR A 67 3.65 -7.35 -5.37
C THR A 67 3.43 -7.75 -3.92
N PHE A 68 3.35 -6.80 -2.99
CA PHE A 68 3.00 -7.05 -1.59
C PHE A 68 1.66 -7.79 -1.46
N ALA A 69 0.63 -7.31 -2.16
CA ALA A 69 -0.69 -7.92 -2.13
C ALA A 69 -0.66 -9.35 -2.67
N TYR A 70 -0.05 -9.57 -3.84
CA TYR A 70 0.07 -10.92 -4.42
C TYR A 70 0.84 -11.89 -3.51
N TYR A 71 1.94 -11.42 -2.91
CA TYR A 71 2.74 -12.23 -2.01
C TYR A 71 1.97 -12.62 -0.74
N MET A 72 1.20 -11.69 -0.16
CA MET A 72 0.36 -11.95 1.01
C MET A 72 -0.68 -13.03 0.75
N PHE A 73 -1.34 -13.00 -0.41
CA PHE A 73 -2.27 -14.07 -0.80
C PHE A 73 -1.53 -15.39 -1.01
N TYR A 74 -0.45 -15.37 -1.79
CA TYR A 74 0.34 -16.56 -2.10
C TYR A 74 0.77 -17.32 -0.85
N LYS A 75 1.41 -16.65 0.12
CA LYS A 75 1.94 -17.31 1.32
C LYS A 75 0.83 -17.90 2.19
N ASN A 76 -0.29 -17.20 2.34
CA ASN A 76 -1.38 -17.65 3.20
C ASN A 76 -2.12 -18.83 2.55
N VAL A 77 -2.37 -18.76 1.25
CA VAL A 77 -2.97 -19.87 0.49
C VAL A 77 -2.06 -21.09 0.54
N ALA A 78 -0.74 -20.93 0.35
CA ALA A 78 0.20 -22.03 0.44
C ALA A 78 0.17 -22.70 1.83
N ASN A 79 0.18 -21.91 2.91
CA ASN A 79 0.11 -22.42 4.28
C ASN A 79 -1.18 -23.19 4.56
N VAL A 80 -2.33 -22.66 4.12
CA VAL A 80 -3.64 -23.32 4.27
C VAL A 80 -3.71 -24.59 3.41
N MET A 81 -3.18 -24.57 2.18
CA MET A 81 -3.20 -25.74 1.30
C MET A 81 -2.43 -26.93 1.89
N VAL A 82 -1.29 -26.69 2.55
CA VAL A 82 -0.54 -27.76 3.23
C VAL A 82 -1.37 -28.39 4.35
N MET A 83 -2.03 -27.57 5.18
CA MET A 83 -2.94 -28.07 6.23
C MET A 83 -4.15 -28.80 5.65
N PHE A 84 -4.68 -28.32 4.52
CA PHE A 84 -5.80 -28.95 3.82
C PHE A 84 -5.43 -30.35 3.28
N ILE A 85 -4.28 -30.47 2.61
CA ILE A 85 -3.80 -31.77 2.10
C ILE A 85 -3.54 -32.74 3.26
N TYR A 86 -2.92 -32.29 4.35
CA TYR A 86 -2.74 -33.11 5.54
C TYR A 86 -4.07 -33.59 6.11
N SER A 87 -5.07 -32.72 6.19
CA SER A 87 -6.41 -33.09 6.64
C SER A 87 -7.04 -34.20 5.77
N LEU A 88 -6.86 -34.13 4.45
CA LEU A 88 -7.32 -35.19 3.54
C LEU A 88 -6.61 -36.53 3.78
N LEU A 89 -5.28 -36.51 3.93
CA LEU A 89 -4.49 -37.71 4.21
C LEU A 89 -4.81 -38.33 5.58
N ALA A 90 -5.15 -37.48 6.55
CA ALA A 90 -5.53 -37.89 7.90
C ALA A 90 -7.04 -38.19 8.04
N LEU A 91 -7.77 -38.37 6.92
CA LEU A 91 -9.21 -38.68 6.88
C LEU A 91 -10.07 -37.70 7.69
N ALA A 92 -9.71 -36.41 7.68
CA ALA A 92 -10.36 -35.35 8.44
C ALA A 92 -10.49 -35.61 9.95
N SER A 93 -9.54 -36.37 10.53
CA SER A 93 -9.50 -36.71 11.96
C SER A 93 -9.36 -35.53 12.93
N GLY A 94 -9.15 -34.31 12.44
CA GLY A 94 -9.03 -33.10 13.26
C GLY A 94 -7.66 -32.90 13.92
N GLY A 95 -6.67 -33.75 13.60
CA GLY A 95 -5.28 -33.58 14.02
C GLY A 95 -4.66 -32.30 13.46
N ARG A 96 -3.73 -31.69 14.21
CA ARG A 96 -3.00 -30.48 13.77
C ARG A 96 -1.63 -30.86 13.22
N LEU A 97 -1.33 -30.45 12.00
CA LEU A 97 0.02 -30.62 11.42
C LEU A 97 1.05 -29.73 12.11
N PHE A 98 0.67 -28.47 12.38
CA PHE A 98 1.54 -27.49 13.03
C PHE A 98 1.09 -27.19 14.46
N ILE A 99 2.05 -26.84 15.31
CA ILE A 99 1.78 -26.35 16.67
C ILE A 99 1.07 -24.99 16.62
N THR A 100 0.23 -24.71 17.62
CA THR A 100 -0.59 -23.49 17.69
C THR A 100 0.26 -22.22 17.58
N VAL A 101 1.38 -22.16 18.30
CA VAL A 101 2.30 -21.01 18.30
C VAL A 101 2.80 -20.69 16.89
N TYR A 102 3.09 -21.70 16.07
CA TYR A 102 3.52 -21.49 14.69
C TYR A 102 2.44 -20.83 13.85
N ILE A 103 1.18 -21.29 13.95
CA ILE A 103 0.06 -20.75 13.16
C ILE A 103 -0.15 -19.26 13.50
N GLU A 104 -0.09 -18.92 14.79
CA GLU A 104 -0.27 -17.54 15.27
C GLU A 104 0.91 -16.63 14.88
N THR A 105 2.14 -17.15 14.86
CA THR A 105 3.35 -16.36 14.58
C THR A 105 3.80 -16.40 13.12
N TYR A 106 3.21 -17.24 12.27
CA TYR A 106 3.57 -17.41 10.85
C TYR A 106 3.65 -16.09 10.08
N ASN A 107 2.59 -15.27 10.19
CA ASN A 107 2.49 -14.03 9.46
C ASN A 107 3.41 -12.93 10.00
N LEU A 108 3.60 -12.88 11.32
CA LEU A 108 4.34 -11.81 12.00
C LEU A 108 5.84 -12.10 12.11
N ALA A 109 6.21 -13.27 12.64
CA ALA A 109 7.60 -13.59 12.97
C ALA A 109 8.36 -14.18 11.77
N TYR A 110 7.71 -15.04 10.98
CA TYR A 110 8.41 -15.84 9.98
C TYR A 110 8.34 -15.26 8.56
N THR A 111 7.27 -14.55 8.21
CA THR A 111 7.03 -14.15 6.81
C THR A 111 6.80 -12.65 6.59
N ALA A 112 6.87 -11.82 7.63
CA ALA A 112 6.75 -10.37 7.50
C ALA A 112 8.02 -9.73 6.92
N LEU A 113 9.20 -10.17 7.39
CA LEU A 113 10.47 -9.52 7.08
C LEU A 113 10.83 -9.53 5.58
N PRO A 114 10.70 -10.64 4.83
CA PRO A 114 11.06 -10.65 3.41
C PRO A 114 10.25 -9.66 2.57
N ILE A 115 8.94 -9.52 2.84
CA ILE A 115 8.10 -8.62 2.05
C ILE A 115 8.29 -7.16 2.42
N VAL A 116 8.62 -6.86 3.69
CA VAL A 116 8.96 -5.51 4.13
C VAL A 116 10.28 -5.08 3.49
N LEU A 117 11.29 -5.96 3.48
CA LEU A 117 12.56 -5.69 2.81
C LEU A 117 12.36 -5.45 1.31
N TYR A 118 11.56 -6.29 0.64
CA TYR A 118 11.22 -6.09 -0.77
C TYR A 118 10.52 -4.74 -0.99
N GLY A 119 9.53 -4.38 -0.15
CA GLY A 119 8.81 -3.12 -0.25
C GLY A 119 9.67 -1.87 -0.07
N ILE A 120 10.79 -1.98 0.67
CA ILE A 120 11.74 -0.86 0.87
C ILE A 120 12.78 -0.83 -0.25
N ALA A 121 13.37 -1.97 -0.59
CA ALA A 121 14.53 -2.08 -1.46
C ALA A 121 14.21 -2.09 -2.97
N ASP A 122 13.00 -2.50 -3.37
CA ASP A 122 12.64 -2.62 -4.80
C ASP A 122 12.54 -1.23 -5.45
N GLN A 123 13.37 -0.93 -6.45
CA GLN A 123 13.28 0.28 -7.27
C GLN A 123 12.51 -0.06 -8.55
#